data_AF-A0AAN5DHG9-F1
#
_entry.id   AF-A0AAN5DHG9-F1
#
_cell.length_a   1.000
_cell.length_b   1.000
_cell.length_c   1.000
_cell.angle_alpha   90.00
_cell.angle_beta   90.00
_cell.angle_gamma   90.00
#
_symmetry.space_group_name_H-M   'P 1'
#
loop_
_entity.id
_entity.type
_entity.pdbx_description
1 polymer ?
#
loop_
_entity_poly.entity_id
_entity_poly.type
_entity_poly.pdbx_seq_one_letter_code
_entity_poly.pdbx_strand_id
1 'polypeptide(L)'
;CSSLVFQLSNESTVYDVLKDIANTFDDFFVYFLLFVGPFIVVANVFAMFILSRKELRTPYNMIFAVMALNQCVHILCRDIQLWNTAPDFSCKYVSFAFPN
;
A
#
# COMPACT_ATOMS: atom_id res chain seq x y z
N CYS A 1 -7.39 1.11 16.29
CA CYS A 1 -7.03 -0.31 16.49
C CYS A 1 -5.88 -0.39 17.49
N SER A 2 -6.11 -1.03 18.64
CA SER A 2 -5.10 -1.21 19.69
C SER A 2 -3.99 -2.16 19.23
N SER A 3 -2.77 -1.64 19.09
CA SER A 3 -1.56 -2.46 19.12
C SER A 3 -1.02 -2.48 20.55
N LEU A 4 -0.89 -3.67 21.14
CA LEU A 4 -0.29 -3.89 22.45
C LEU A 4 1.17 -3.38 22.44
N VAL A 5 1.40 -2.25 23.11
CA VAL A 5 2.74 -1.71 23.34
C VAL A 5 3.37 -2.52 24.48
N PHE A 6 4.19 -3.50 24.12
CA PHE A 6 5.07 -4.20 25.07
C PHE A 6 6.12 -3.19 25.56
N GLN A 7 5.96 -2.66 26.78
CA GLN A 7 6.96 -1.78 27.39
C GLN A 7 8.10 -2.62 27.99
N LEU A 8 9.21 -2.76 27.25
CA LEU A 8 10.49 -3.21 27.83
C LEU A 8 11.27 -2.01 28.35
N SER A 9 11.47 -1.97 29.67
CA SER A 9 12.00 -0.85 30.47
C SER A 9 13.49 -0.48 30.24
N ASN A 10 14.19 -1.13 29.31
CA ASN A 10 15.63 -0.87 29.09
C ASN A 10 16.10 -0.92 27.63
N GLU A 11 15.17 -1.02 26.66
CA GLU A 11 15.45 -1.00 25.21
C GLU A 11 14.74 0.17 24.50
N SER A 12 14.36 1.22 25.24
CA SER A 12 13.50 2.30 24.73
C SER A 12 14.11 2.98 23.50
N THR A 13 15.42 3.23 23.47
CA THR A 13 16.06 3.93 22.35
C THR A 13 16.01 3.12 21.05
N VAL A 14 16.20 1.80 21.13
CA VAL A 14 16.13 0.93 19.94
C VAL A 14 14.68 0.84 19.46
N TYR A 15 13.74 0.71 20.40
CA TYR A 15 12.32 0.69 20.08
C TYR A 15 11.84 2.01 19.45
N ASP A 16 12.28 3.15 19.97
CA ASP A 16 11.93 4.49 19.47
C ASP A 16 12.50 4.71 18.05
N VAL A 17 13.75 4.29 17.79
CA VAL A 17 14.34 4.35 16.45
C VAL A 17 13.59 3.43 15.48
N LEU A 18 13.25 2.20 15.88
CA LEU A 18 12.47 1.28 15.04
C LEU A 18 11.08 1.85 14.74
N LYS A 19 10.47 2.53 15.71
CA LYS A 19 9.16 3.18 15.56
C LYS A 19 9.22 4.36 14.59
N ASP A 20 10.26 5.19 14.66
CA ASP A 20 10.43 6.31 13.72
C ASP A 20 10.72 5.83 12.29
N ILE A 21 11.51 4.77 12.14
CA ILE A 21 11.73 4.11 10.86
C ILE A 21 10.39 3.57 10.32
N ALA A 22 9.62 2.84 11.13
CA ALA A 22 8.33 2.29 10.74
C ALA A 22 7.35 3.38 10.30
N ASN A 23 7.26 4.49 11.04
CA ASN A 23 6.41 5.63 10.67
C ASN A 23 6.83 6.27 9.33
N THR A 24 8.14 6.44 9.13
CA THR A 24 8.68 7.01 7.88
C THR A 24 8.38 6.11 6.68
N PHE A 25 8.52 4.79 6.85
CA PHE A 25 8.18 3.81 5.82
C PHE A 25 6.69 3.78 5.53
N ASP A 26 5.83 3.88 6.55
CA ASP A 26 4.38 3.92 6.38
C ASP A 26 3.96 5.16 5.58
N ASP A 27 4.48 6.34 5.90
CA ASP A 27 4.18 7.57 5.14
C ASP A 27 4.66 7.47 3.70
N PHE A 28 5.90 7.03 3.48
CA PHE A 28 6.43 6.81 2.13
C PHE A 28 5.58 5.80 1.34
N PHE A 29 5.16 4.70 1.98
CA PHE A 29 4.34 3.67 1.37
C PHE A 29 2.97 4.20 0.97
N VAL A 30 2.34 5.04 1.80
CA VAL A 30 1.06 5.68 1.48
C VAL A 30 1.18 6.57 0.25
N TYR A 31 2.18 7.47 0.20
CA TYR A 31 2.41 8.31 -0.97
C TYR A 31 2.74 7.48 -2.22
N PHE A 32 3.60 6.47 -2.07
CA PHE A 32 3.95 5.57 -3.16
C PHE A 32 2.72 4.86 -3.72
N LEU A 33 1.85 4.33 -2.86
CA LEU A 33 0.65 3.62 -3.29
C LEU A 33 -0.33 4.57 -4.00
N LEU A 34 -0.53 5.77 -3.46
CA LEU A 34 -1.46 6.78 -3.99
C LEU A 34 -1.05 7.26 -5.39
N PHE A 35 0.25 7.46 -5.63
CA PHE A 35 0.76 7.92 -6.93
C PHE A 35 1.08 6.77 -7.90
N VAL A 36 1.70 5.69 -7.45
CA VAL A 36 2.20 4.59 -8.30
C VAL A 36 1.17 3.46 -8.45
N GLY A 37 0.33 3.24 -7.44
CA GLY A 37 -0.74 2.23 -7.45
C GLY A 37 -1.64 2.28 -8.68
N PRO A 38 -2.17 3.45 -9.08
CA PRO A 38 -2.99 3.57 -10.29
C PRO A 38 -2.25 3.12 -11.56
N PHE A 39 -0.96 3.45 -11.70
CA PHE A 39 -0.16 3.02 -12.85
C PHE A 39 0.05 1.50 -12.88
N ILE A 40 0.26 0.88 -11.71
CA ILE A 40 0.40 -0.58 -11.60
C ILE A 40 -0.92 -1.27 -11.99
N VAL A 41 -2.07 -0.72 -11.59
CA VAL A 41 -3.38 -1.25 -11.99
C VAL A 41 -3.57 -1.15 -13.51
N VAL A 42 -3.26 0.00 -14.11
CA VAL A 42 -3.36 0.19 -15.56
C VAL A 42 -2.45 -0.79 -16.31
N ALA A 43 -1.20 -0.95 -15.86
CA ALA A 43 -0.25 -1.88 -16.47
C ALA A 43 -0.73 -3.33 -16.41
N ASN A 44 -1.28 -3.77 -15.26
CA ASN A 44 -1.82 -5.12 -15.11
C ASN A 44 -3.10 -5.34 -15.92
N VAL A 45 -3.98 -4.34 -16.02
CA VAL A 45 -5.16 -4.39 -16.91
C VAL A 45 -4.74 -4.51 -18.37
N PHE A 46 -3.72 -3.76 -18.78
CA PHE A 46 -3.17 -3.85 -20.14
C PHE A 46 -2.55 -5.22 -20.42
N ALA A 47 -1.81 -5.79 -19.46
CA ALA A 47 -1.27 -7.15 -19.55
C ALA A 47 -2.39 -8.19 -19.71
N MET A 48 -3.46 -8.09 -18.91
CA MET A 48 -4.63 -8.96 -19.04
C MET A 48 -5.29 -8.82 -20.43
N PHE A 49 -5.40 -7.61 -20.95
CA PHE A 49 -5.97 -7.37 -22.29
C PHE A 49 -5.13 -8.04 -23.38
N ILE A 50 -3.81 -7.94 -23.33
CA ILE A 50 -2.91 -8.60 -24.28
C ILE A 50 -3.03 -10.12 -24.18
N LEU A 51 -3.00 -10.67 -22.97
CA LEU A 51 -3.07 -12.12 -22.72
C LEU A 51 -4.44 -12.72 -23.10
N SER A 52 -5.50 -11.90 -23.16
CA SER A 52 -6.83 -12.35 -23.55
C SER A 52 -6.99 -12.64 -25.06
N ARG A 53 -6.03 -12.18 -25.89
CA ARG A 53 -6.02 -12.38 -27.35
C ARG A 53 -5.93 -13.88 -27.69
N LYS A 54 -6.67 -14.30 -28.73
CA LYS A 54 -6.83 -15.71 -29.12
C LYS A 54 -5.50 -16.44 -29.32
N GLU A 55 -4.48 -15.76 -29.83
CA GLU A 55 -3.17 -16.33 -30.14
C GLU A 55 -2.34 -16.65 -28.89
N LEU A 56 -2.67 -16.05 -27.74
CA LEU A 56 -1.91 -16.14 -26.49
C LEU A 56 -2.65 -16.90 -25.40
N ARG A 57 -3.80 -17.54 -25.70
CA ARG A 57 -4.56 -18.36 -24.73
C ARG A 57 -3.92 -19.73 -24.49
N THR A 58 -2.69 -19.71 -23.99
CA THR A 58 -2.06 -20.89 -23.41
C THR A 58 -2.43 -20.99 -21.92
N PRO A 59 -2.46 -22.19 -21.34
CA PRO A 59 -2.78 -22.37 -19.92
C PRO A 59 -1.83 -21.57 -19.00
N TYR A 60 -0.56 -21.45 -19.37
CA TYR A 60 0.43 -20.63 -18.66
C TYR A 60 0.07 -19.14 -18.67
N ASN A 61 -0.32 -18.60 -19.82
CA ASN A 61 -0.72 -17.21 -19.96
C ASN A 61 -2.03 -16.90 -19.21
N MET A 62 -2.91 -17.89 -19.06
CA MET A 62 -4.12 -17.77 -18.25
C MET A 62 -3.79 -17.62 -16.75
N ILE A 63 -2.78 -18.33 -16.25
CA ILE A 63 -2.29 -18.17 -14.87
C ILE A 63 -1.72 -16.76 -14.66
N PHE A 64 -0.94 -16.24 -15.62
CA PHE A 64 -0.44 -14.86 -15.55
C PHE A 64 -1.56 -13.82 -15.55
N ALA A 65 -2.62 -14.04 -16.34
CA ALA A 65 -3.79 -13.17 -16.32
C ALA A 65 -4.51 -13.17 -14.96
N VAL A 66 -4.66 -14.34 -14.33
CA VAL A 66 -5.24 -14.45 -12.97
C VAL A 66 -4.35 -13.78 -11.92
N MET A 67 -3.03 -13.92 -12.04
CA MET A 67 -2.09 -13.24 -11.15
C MET A 67 -2.16 -11.72 -11.28
N ALA A 68 -2.24 -11.20 -12.50
CA ALA A 68 -2.43 -9.77 -12.77
C ALA A 68 -3.77 -9.26 -12.22
N LEU A 69 -4.84 -10.05 -12.36
CA LEU A 69 -6.16 -9.75 -11.77
C LEU A 69 -6.07 -9.66 -10.23
N ASN A 70 -5.41 -10.63 -9.60
CA ASN A 70 -5.25 -10.64 -8.15
C ASN A 70 -4.48 -9.41 -7.65
N GLN A 71 -3.42 -8.98 -8.38
CA GLN A 71 -2.70 -7.75 -8.04
C GLN A 71 -3.58 -6.51 -8.18
N CYS A 72 -4.36 -6.40 -9.26
CA CYS A 72 -5.31 -5.28 -9.43
C CYS A 72 -6.30 -5.20 -8.27
N VAL A 73 -6.90 -6.33 -7.88
CA VAL A 73 -7.88 -6.37 -6.77
C VAL A 73 -7.21 -5.97 -5.46
N HIS A 74 -6.03 -6.50 -5.16
CA HIS A 74 -5.31 -6.19 -3.92
C HIS A 74 -4.96 -4.70 -3.80
N ILE A 75 -4.45 -4.10 -4.89
CA ILE A 75 -4.11 -2.67 -4.92
C ILE A 75 -5.37 -1.80 -4.80
N LEU A 76 -6.43 -2.11 -5.56
CA LEU A 76 -7.70 -1.37 -5.48
C LEU A 76 -8.32 -1.44 -4.09
N CYS A 77 -8.32 -2.61 -3.44
CA CYS A 77 -8.82 -2.73 -2.07
C CYS A 77 -8.00 -1.88 -1.08
N ARG A 78 -6.67 -1.87 -1.21
CA ARG A 78 -5.76 -1.05 -0.38
C ARG A 78 -5.96 0.45 -0.63
N ASP A 79 -6.10 0.86 -1.88
CA ASP A 79 -6.35 2.27 -2.25
C ASP A 79 -7.70 2.74 -1.70
N ILE A 80 -8.76 1.94 -1.82
CA ILE A 80 -10.08 2.25 -1.26
C ILE A 80 -10.03 2.36 0.27
N GLN A 81 -9.31 1.45 0.94
CA GLN A 81 -9.10 1.51 2.39
C GLN A 81 -8.37 2.79 2.79
N LEU A 82 -7.32 3.17 2.07
CA LEU A 82 -6.59 4.41 2.32
C LEU A 82 -7.46 5.64 2.07
N TRP A 83 -8.28 5.65 1.02
CA TRP A 83 -9.23 6.75 0.75
C TRP A 83 -10.29 6.90 1.83
N ASN A 84 -10.80 5.80 2.37
CA ASN A 84 -11.73 5.84 3.49
C ASN A 84 -11.07 6.29 4.80
N THR A 85 -9.74 6.14 4.92
CA THR A 85 -8.97 6.58 6.09
C THR A 85 -8.38 7.99 5.89
N ALA A 86 -8.35 8.52 4.65
CA ALA A 86 -7.88 9.85 4.26
C ALA A 86 -8.46 11.03 5.08
N PRO A 87 -9.76 11.06 5.44
CA PRO A 87 -10.25 12.15 6.31
C PRO A 87 -9.61 12.16 7.71
N ASP A 88 -9.03 11.05 8.17
CA ASP A 88 -8.35 10.93 9.47
C ASP A 88 -6.85 11.30 9.38
N PHE A 89 -6.25 11.23 8.18
CA PHE A 89 -4.87 11.67 7.95
C PHE A 89 -4.69 13.19 8.13
N SER A 90 -5.75 13.98 7.88
CA SER A 90 -5.68 15.45 8.08
C SER A 90 -5.45 15.82 9.55
N CYS A 91 -5.88 14.99 10.52
CA CYS A 91 -5.58 15.21 11.94
C CYS A 91 -4.12 14.88 12.31
N LYS A 92 -3.49 13.93 11.60
CA LYS A 92 -2.11 13.51 11.89
C LYS A 92 -1.07 14.54 11.40
N TYR A 93 -1.30 15.19 10.24
CA TYR A 93 -0.35 16.16 9.69
C TYR A 93 -0.52 17.60 10.22
N VAL A 94 -1.70 18.01 10.69
CA VAL A 94 -1.87 19.33 11.35
C VAL A 94 -1.14 19.39 12.70
N SER A 95 -0.91 18.24 13.32
CA SER A 95 -0.19 18.13 14.60
C SER A 95 1.34 18.29 14.48
N PHE A 96 1.90 18.16 13.27
CA PHE A 96 3.34 18.37 13.01
C PHE A 96 3.65 19.76 12.41
N ALA A 97 2.63 20.55 12.06
CA ALA A 97 2.80 21.86 11.39
C ALA A 97 2.75 23.09 12.33
N PHE A 98 2.58 22.90 13.65
CA PHE A 98 2.66 23.99 14.62
C PHE A 98 3.46 23.58 15.86
N PRO A 99 4.77 23.87 15.89
CA PRO A 99 5.47 24.04 17.15
C PRO A 99 5.03 25.39 17.74
N ASN A 100 4.27 25.36 18.82
CA ASN A 100 4.31 26.40 19.85
C ASN A 100 5.00 25.80 21.07
#